data_AF-A0A2M8S748-F1
#
_entry.id   AF-A0A2M8S748-F1
#
_cell.length_a   1.000
_cell.length_b   1.000
_cell.length_c   1.000
_cell.angle_alpha   90.00
_cell.angle_beta   90.00
_cell.angle_gamma   90.00
#
_symmetry.space_group_name_H-M   'P 1'
#
loop_
_entity.id
_entity.type
_entity.pdbx_description
1 polymer ?
#
loop_
_entity_poly.entity_id
_entity_poly.type
_entity_poly.pdbx_seq_one_letter_code
_entity_poly.pdbx_strand_id
1 'polypeptide(L)'
;GQVDNAFCAVRPPGHHAERDRAMGFCFFNNVAIGAVYALEHFGLERVAIIDWDVHHGNGTQHVLEADPRVFYVSLHEDPQHCYPGTGYRREEGKG
;
A
#
# COMPACT_ATOMS: atom_id res chain seq x y z
N GLY A 1 8.18 9.03 -19.69
CA GLY A 1 8.04 7.55 -19.81
C GLY A 1 7.63 7.18 -21.22
N GLN A 2 7.38 5.90 -21.51
CA GLN A 2 6.80 5.47 -22.80
C GLN A 2 5.31 5.83 -22.95
N VAL A 3 4.63 6.06 -21.82
CA VAL A 3 3.23 6.50 -21.73
C VAL A 3 3.12 7.62 -20.69
N ASP A 4 2.07 8.45 -20.78
CA ASP A 4 1.82 9.55 -19.85
C ASP A 4 1.17 9.08 -18.54
N ASN A 5 0.29 8.08 -18.62
CA ASN A 5 -0.40 7.47 -17.48
C ASN A 5 -0.81 6.03 -17.81
N ALA A 6 -1.21 5.28 -16.77
CA ALA A 6 -1.67 3.91 -16.91
C ALA A 6 -2.78 3.60 -15.88
N PHE A 7 -3.73 2.75 -16.28
CA PHE A 7 -4.69 2.11 -15.39
C PHE A 7 -4.53 0.59 -15.51
N CYS A 8 -4.44 -0.10 -14.38
CA CYS A 8 -4.25 -1.55 -14.33
C CYS A 8 -5.55 -2.25 -13.91
N ALA A 9 -6.27 -2.84 -14.85
CA ALA A 9 -7.48 -3.63 -14.58
C ALA A 9 -7.13 -5.05 -14.08
N VAL A 10 -6.67 -5.13 -12.82
CA VAL A 10 -6.07 -6.36 -12.26
C VAL A 10 -6.93 -7.00 -11.15
N ARG A 11 -6.80 -8.33 -11.00
CA ARG A 11 -7.32 -9.12 -9.88
C ARG A 11 -6.41 -10.33 -9.61
N PRO A 12 -6.36 -10.88 -8.38
CA PRO A 12 -6.99 -10.41 -7.14
C PRO A 12 -6.41 -9.08 -6.61
N PRO A 13 -7.03 -8.44 -5.59
CA PRO A 13 -6.47 -7.23 -4.95
C PRO A 13 -5.14 -7.53 -4.24
N GLY A 14 -4.49 -6.49 -3.71
CA GLY A 14 -3.17 -6.64 -3.08
C GLY A 14 -2.93 -5.90 -1.75
N HIS A 15 -3.63 -4.81 -1.45
CA HIS A 15 -3.23 -3.89 -0.37
C HIS A 15 -3.35 -4.47 1.07
N HIS A 16 -4.04 -5.60 1.26
CA HIS A 16 -4.12 -6.29 2.55
C HIS A 16 -3.04 -7.38 2.73
N ALA A 17 -2.30 -7.74 1.68
CA ALA A 17 -1.29 -8.79 1.76
C ALA A 17 -0.10 -8.29 2.60
N GLU A 18 0.13 -8.95 3.73
CA GLU A 18 1.26 -8.71 4.63
C GLU A 18 2.52 -9.43 4.12
N ARG A 19 3.67 -9.17 4.76
CA ARG A 19 4.95 -9.80 4.43
C ARG A 19 4.89 -11.34 4.44
N ASP A 20 4.17 -11.92 5.39
CA ASP A 20 4.11 -13.38 5.63
C ASP A 20 2.67 -13.91 5.76
N ARG A 21 1.66 -13.11 5.35
CA ARG A 21 0.24 -13.48 5.49
C ARG A 21 -0.63 -12.95 4.36
N ALA A 22 -1.33 -13.85 3.67
CA ALA A 22 -2.44 -13.52 2.77
C ALA A 22 -3.74 -13.28 3.56
N MET A 23 -4.50 -12.24 3.23
CA MET A 23 -5.77 -11.88 3.87
C MET A 23 -6.59 -10.93 2.99
N GLY A 24 -7.90 -10.80 3.23
CA GLY A 24 -8.76 -9.87 2.49
C GLY A 24 -8.71 -10.09 0.97
N PHE A 25 -8.68 -11.35 0.53
CA PHE A 25 -8.49 -11.75 -0.88
C PHE A 25 -7.15 -11.36 -1.51
N CYS A 26 -6.22 -10.77 -0.75
CA CYS A 26 -4.90 -10.35 -1.22
C CYS A 26 -3.85 -11.41 -0.90
N PHE A 27 -3.09 -11.83 -1.91
CA PHE A 27 -1.99 -12.81 -1.78
C PHE A 27 -0.61 -12.14 -1.90
N PHE A 28 -0.49 -11.16 -2.78
CA PHE A 28 0.71 -10.35 -2.98
C PHE A 28 0.30 -8.88 -3.03
N ASN A 29 1.11 -8.01 -2.44
CA ASN A 29 0.85 -6.58 -2.47
C ASN A 29 1.39 -5.96 -3.77
N ASN A 30 0.55 -6.00 -4.81
CA ASN A 30 0.89 -5.53 -6.16
C ASN A 30 1.48 -4.10 -6.16
N VAL A 31 0.88 -3.19 -5.39
CA VAL A 31 1.26 -1.78 -5.35
C VAL A 31 2.57 -1.58 -4.57
N ALA A 32 2.73 -2.23 -3.41
CA ALA A 32 3.96 -2.14 -2.64
C ALA A 32 5.16 -2.72 -3.42
N ILE A 33 4.97 -3.87 -4.09
CA ILE A 33 6.00 -4.47 -4.95
C ILE A 33 6.37 -3.50 -6.09
N GLY A 34 5.36 -2.92 -6.75
CA GLY A 34 5.59 -1.95 -7.83
C GLY A 34 6.35 -0.71 -7.37
N ALA A 35 6.01 -0.17 -6.20
CA ALA A 35 6.68 0.99 -5.62
C ALA A 35 8.16 0.69 -5.31
N VAL A 36 8.45 -0.42 -4.62
CA VAL A 36 9.81 -0.84 -4.31
C VAL A 36 10.61 -1.12 -5.58
N TYR A 37 10.02 -1.84 -6.55
CA TYR A 37 10.67 -2.11 -7.83
C TYR A 37 11.02 -0.82 -8.58
N ALA A 38 10.14 0.19 -8.53
CA ALA A 38 10.37 1.48 -9.16
C ALA A 38 11.53 2.25 -8.48
N LEU A 39 11.58 2.26 -7.15
CA LEU A 39 12.68 2.84 -6.38
C LEU A 39 14.02 2.15 -6.68
N GLU A 40 14.05 0.82 -6.69
CA GLU A 40 15.29 0.03 -6.79
C GLU A 40 15.84 -0.08 -8.23
N HIS A 41 14.96 -0.20 -9.23
CA HIS A 41 15.39 -0.50 -10.60
C HIS A 41 15.23 0.65 -11.60
N PHE A 42 14.41 1.65 -11.28
CA PHE A 42 14.24 2.83 -12.14
C PHE A 42 14.84 4.10 -11.53
N GLY A 43 15.51 3.99 -10.38
CA GLY A 43 16.25 5.10 -9.76
C GLY A 43 15.35 6.24 -9.27
N LEU A 44 14.07 5.97 -8.98
CA LEU A 44 13.22 6.96 -8.34
C LEU A 44 13.67 7.19 -6.90
N GLU A 45 13.66 8.44 -6.46
CA GLU A 45 14.03 8.81 -5.10
C GLU A 45 12.86 8.75 -4.12
N ARG A 46 11.63 8.97 -4.62
CA ARG A 46 10.40 9.06 -3.82
C ARG A 46 9.20 8.53 -4.59
N VAL A 47 8.29 7.88 -3.87
CA VAL A 47 7.00 7.39 -4.40
C VAL A 47 5.88 7.78 -3.44
N ALA A 48 4.74 8.20 -3.98
CA ALA A 48 3.52 8.40 -3.21
C ALA A 48 2.49 7.31 -3.56
N ILE A 49 1.91 6.68 -2.54
CA ILE A 49 0.82 5.71 -2.67
C ILE A 49 -0.41 6.30 -1.99
N ILE A 50 -1.46 6.52 -2.78
CA ILE A 50 -2.76 6.98 -2.32
C ILE A 50 -3.72 5.80 -2.42
N ASP A 51 -4.15 5.29 -1.27
CA ASP A 51 -5.09 4.17 -1.18
C ASP A 51 -6.47 4.71 -0.80
N TRP A 52 -7.39 4.71 -1.77
CA TRP A 52 -8.76 5.19 -1.59
C TRP A 52 -9.76 4.05 -1.40
N ASP A 53 -9.32 2.80 -1.28
CA ASP A 53 -10.22 1.70 -0.97
C ASP A 53 -10.88 1.95 0.40
N VAL A 54 -12.15 1.54 0.55
CA VAL A 54 -12.90 1.78 1.79
C VAL A 54 -12.25 1.07 3.00
N HIS A 55 -11.46 0.02 2.77
CA HIS A 55 -10.72 -0.68 3.80
C HIS A 55 -9.27 -0.17 3.88
N HIS A 56 -8.73 -0.10 5.09
CA HIS A 56 -7.33 0.25 5.27
C HIS A 56 -6.40 -0.77 4.58
N GLY A 57 -5.47 -0.28 3.75
CA GLY A 57 -4.42 -1.07 3.10
C GLY A 57 -3.30 -1.46 4.07
N ASN A 58 -3.63 -2.23 5.11
CA ASN A 58 -2.72 -2.65 6.18
C ASN A 58 -1.40 -3.26 5.68
N GLY A 59 -1.45 -4.11 4.65
CA GLY A 59 -0.26 -4.72 4.09
C GLY A 59 0.66 -3.70 3.43
N THR A 60 0.09 -2.66 2.79
CA THR A 60 0.87 -1.57 2.19
C THR A 60 1.55 -0.74 3.28
N GLN A 61 0.80 -0.38 4.33
CA GLN A 61 1.34 0.36 5.48
C GLN A 61 2.48 -0.42 6.13
N HIS A 62 2.23 -1.63 6.61
CA HIS A 62 3.21 -2.37 7.42
C HIS A 62 4.50 -2.72 6.65
N VAL A 63 4.41 -2.92 5.34
CA VAL A 63 5.60 -3.22 4.51
C VAL A 63 6.45 -1.96 4.29
N LEU A 64 5.86 -0.77 4.24
CA LEU A 64 6.51 0.46 3.79
C LEU A 64 6.64 1.54 4.87
N GLU A 65 6.03 1.38 6.05
CA GLU A 65 5.96 2.37 7.13
C GLU A 65 7.33 2.79 7.71
N ALA A 66 8.39 2.03 7.42
CA ALA A 66 9.76 2.35 7.82
C ALA A 66 10.64 2.91 6.68
N ASP A 67 10.12 3.03 5.46
CA ASP A 67 10.88 3.56 4.32
C ASP A 67 10.54 5.04 4.08
N PRO A 68 11.44 5.99 4.43
CA PRO A 68 11.16 7.42 4.29
C PRO A 68 11.04 7.90 2.83
N ARG A 69 11.36 7.04 1.85
CA ARG A 69 11.18 7.34 0.42
C ARG A 69 9.73 7.16 -0.02
N VAL A 70 8.90 6.48 0.77
CA VAL A 70 7.50 6.20 0.45
C VAL A 70 6.59 7.06 1.32
N PHE A 71 5.74 7.85 0.66
CA PHE A 71 4.61 8.48 1.31
C PHE A 71 3.37 7.61 1.10
N TYR A 72 2.79 7.08 2.18
CA TYR A 72 1.54 6.34 2.16
C TYR A 72 0.42 7.15 2.81
N VAL A 73 -0.72 7.24 2.13
CA VAL A 73 -1.96 7.79 2.70
C VAL A 73 -3.11 6.87 2.33
N SER A 74 -3.97 6.59 3.30
CA SER A 74 -5.18 5.81 3.11
C SER A 74 -6.41 6.59 3.55
N LEU A 75 -7.47 6.54 2.75
CA LEU A 75 -8.79 7.02 3.10
C LEU A 75 -9.70 5.80 3.26
N HIS A 76 -10.04 5.45 4.50
CA HIS A 76 -10.81 4.25 4.81
C HIS A 76 -11.85 4.52 5.91
N GLU A 77 -12.82 3.61 6.05
CA GLU A 77 -13.80 3.64 7.14
C GLU A 77 -13.14 3.36 8.49
N ASP A 78 -13.72 3.90 9.57
CA ASP A 78 -13.15 3.81 10.92
C ASP A 78 -12.79 2.35 11.32
N PRO A 79 -11.54 2.10 11.74
CA PRO A 79 -11.06 0.76 12.07
C PRO A 79 -11.77 0.09 13.26
N GLN A 80 -12.53 0.83 14.07
CA GLN A 80 -13.36 0.22 15.12
C GLN A 80 -14.53 -0.59 14.56
N HIS A 81 -14.98 -0.29 13.34
CA HIS A 81 -16.21 -0.83 12.76
C HIS A 81 -15.99 -1.55 11.42
N CYS A 82 -14.86 -1.30 10.76
CA CYS A 82 -14.57 -1.85 9.44
C CYS A 82 -13.36 -2.78 9.44
N TYR A 83 -13.41 -3.80 8.59
CA TYR A 83 -12.23 -4.61 8.26
C TYR A 83 -11.12 -3.71 7.67
N PRO A 84 -9.82 -3.91 7.97
CA PRO A 84 -9.21 -5.01 8.72
C PRO A 84 -9.03 -4.74 10.24
N GLY A 85 -9.55 -3.63 10.76
CA GLY A 85 -9.33 -3.23 12.15
C GLY A 85 -7.96 -2.59 12.43
N THR A 86 -7.33 -1.99 11.42
CA THR A 86 -6.06 -1.25 11.52
C THR A 86 -6.14 0.07 10.75
N GLY A 87 -5.12 0.93 10.83
CA GLY A 87 -5.14 2.25 10.18
C GLY A 87 -5.62 3.35 11.12
N TYR A 88 -5.41 3.17 12.43
CA TYR A 88 -5.74 4.24 13.38
C TYR A 88 -4.89 5.47 13.08
N ARG A 89 -5.47 6.67 13.26
CA ARG A 89 -4.79 7.96 13.05
C ARG A 89 -3.40 8.10 13.71
N ARG A 90 -3.15 7.36 14.79
CA ARG A 90 -1.88 7.36 15.55
C ARG A 90 -0.76 6.52 14.90
N GLU A 91 -1.06 5.79 13.83
CA GLU A 91 -0.09 4.99 13.06
C GLU A 91 0.58 5.90 12.02
N GLU A 92 1.65 6.59 12.43
CA GLU A 92 2.28 7.68 11.65
C GLU A 92 3.64 7.28 11.04
N GLY A 93 3.95 5.98 10.99
CA GLY A 93 5.22 5.45 10.50
C GLY A 93 6.13 4.90 11.61
N LYS A 94 7.28 4.35 11.23
CA LYS A 94 8.30 3.78 12.12
C LYS A 94 9.70 4.24 11.72
N GLY A 95 10.58 4.39 12.72
CA GLY A 95 12.01 4.69 12.52
C GLY A 95 12.39 6.13 12.77
#